data_AF-A0AAJ6VKU0-F1
#
_entry.id   AF-A0AAJ6VKU0-F1
#
_cell.length_a   1.000
_cell.length_b   1.000
_cell.length_c   1.000
_cell.angle_alpha   90.00
_cell.angle_beta   90.00
_cell.angle_gamma   90.00
#
_symmetry.space_group_name_H-M   'P 1'
#
loop_
_entity.id
_entity.type
_entity.pdbx_description
1 polymer ?
#
loop_
_entity_poly.entity_id
_entity_poly.type
_entity_poly.pdbx_seq_one_letter_code
_entity_poly.pdbx_strand_id
1 'polypeptide(L)'
;MGKPVPVEDLVIPPQDGRICGTICICQMTAVLSSVALVYLTVAIYMPSTRAFQSGISEVPAMCTTIRATNADNCDWGSCGEWCLSKTSGPCVQIHVNLRRNGSSILLANCTNTTNKTCYGIDQENAKKSKCIADECRNLTGTFNCTAGVCINITDAFECVFHDTDPPLKCSGRRGKITCIDIDGLFNCNRGTCAKIRTPYNCDRRCVDIPTRNKNVILLSGDKVYLSSCESAIDTESEKEIWNESRGDVMMASCYGIYNTSLGVEAVDCINGSVLEKDMLTDLTNFTYLSYLNIFATKPLDDTRKVTPPEIDLIIANESRLLINLEGCVNTLRDECKFFLLEYGKDGSDHNARARFPCYYAEGKTSVVVSRFNLNSTYKEFLVAFLLPSILFVVSCLTLILCQRTVVVGDDAKMRFKGTPGAALAALALEKSASGNLADAGGGDSVMAL
;
A
#
# COMPACT_ATOMS: atom_id res chain seq x y z
N MET A 1 -19.15 20.18 -83.20
CA MET A 1 -17.70 19.95 -82.96
C MET A 1 -17.32 20.67 -81.67
N GLY A 2 -17.23 19.94 -80.57
CA GLY A 2 -16.75 20.49 -79.29
C GLY A 2 -15.25 20.65 -79.34
N LYS A 3 -14.75 21.81 -78.92
CA LYS A 3 -13.32 22.10 -78.77
C LYS A 3 -12.76 21.12 -77.73
N PRO A 4 -11.70 20.33 -78.01
CA PRO A 4 -11.13 19.46 -77.00
C PRO A 4 -10.55 20.34 -75.90
N VAL A 5 -11.01 20.13 -74.68
CA VAL A 5 -10.43 20.72 -73.48
C VAL A 5 -9.08 20.03 -73.26
N PRO A 6 -7.97 20.76 -73.11
CA PRO A 6 -6.69 20.13 -72.83
C PRO A 6 -6.79 19.33 -71.53
N VAL A 7 -6.30 18.09 -71.55
CA VAL A 7 -6.11 17.30 -70.34
C VAL A 7 -5.00 17.99 -69.56
N GLU A 8 -5.35 18.69 -68.48
CA GLU A 8 -4.39 19.07 -67.47
C GLU A 8 -3.89 17.76 -66.84
N ASP A 9 -2.77 17.25 -67.35
CA ASP A 9 -2.02 16.25 -66.62
C ASP A 9 -1.57 16.91 -65.31
N LEU A 10 -2.30 16.62 -64.23
CA LEU A 10 -1.83 16.77 -62.86
C LEU A 10 -0.66 15.81 -62.64
N VAL A 11 0.45 16.06 -63.33
CA VAL A 11 1.75 15.47 -62.99
C VAL A 11 2.11 16.06 -61.65
N ILE A 12 1.80 15.32 -60.58
CA ILE A 12 2.28 15.62 -59.24
C ILE A 12 3.82 15.57 -59.34
N PRO A 13 4.52 16.71 -59.24
CA PRO A 13 5.97 16.70 -59.37
C PRO A 13 6.55 15.89 -58.20
N PRO A 14 7.66 15.16 -58.42
CA PRO A 14 8.28 14.39 -57.34
C PRO A 14 8.69 15.34 -56.22
N GLN A 15 7.93 15.31 -55.12
CA GLN A 15 8.24 16.08 -53.92
C GLN A 15 9.49 15.53 -53.25
N ASP A 16 10.29 16.40 -52.64
CA ASP A 16 11.42 15.96 -51.83
C ASP A 16 10.90 15.28 -50.55
N GLY A 17 10.84 13.96 -50.59
CA GLY A 17 10.32 13.13 -49.50
C GLY A 17 11.05 13.34 -48.17
N ARG A 18 12.28 13.87 -48.18
CA ARG A 18 13.03 14.17 -46.95
C ARG A 18 12.47 15.42 -46.26
N ILE A 19 12.19 16.49 -47.01
CA ILE A 19 11.62 17.73 -46.47
C ILE A 19 10.17 17.47 -46.02
N CYS A 20 9.37 16.84 -46.89
CA CYS A 20 7.98 16.50 -46.57
C CYS A 20 7.89 15.54 -45.37
N GLY A 21 8.76 14.52 -45.32
CA GLY A 21 8.84 13.59 -44.20
C GLY A 21 9.25 14.25 -42.89
N THR A 22 10.20 15.18 -42.91
CA THR A 22 10.63 15.92 -41.70
C THR A 22 9.51 16.80 -41.17
N ILE A 23 8.81 17.54 -42.05
CA ILE A 23 7.64 18.35 -41.67
C ILE A 23 6.54 17.48 -41.08
N CYS A 24 6.23 16.34 -41.73
CA CYS A 24 5.21 15.40 -41.28
C CYS A 24 5.53 14.83 -39.88
N ILE A 25 6.77 14.38 -39.65
CA ILE A 25 7.21 13.88 -38.34
C ILE A 25 7.12 14.97 -37.28
N CYS A 26 7.61 16.18 -37.56
CA CYS A 26 7.55 17.29 -36.59
C CYS A 26 6.09 17.70 -36.29
N GLN A 27 5.20 17.71 -37.28
CA GLN A 27 3.77 17.96 -37.08
C GLN A 27 3.15 16.86 -36.21
N MET A 28 3.43 15.59 -36.50
CA MET A 28 2.94 14.47 -35.71
C MET A 28 3.45 14.55 -34.26
N THR A 29 4.73 14.81 -34.05
CA THR A 29 5.33 14.95 -32.72
C THR A 29 4.74 16.15 -31.96
N ALA A 30 4.49 17.29 -32.62
CA ALA A 30 3.85 18.44 -31.99
C ALA A 30 2.42 18.12 -31.52
N VAL A 31 1.62 17.45 -32.37
CA VAL A 31 0.25 17.06 -32.02
C VAL A 31 0.25 16.04 -30.88
N LEU A 32 1.05 14.97 -30.98
CA LEU A 32 1.14 13.94 -29.95
C LEU A 32 1.65 14.49 -28.62
N SER A 33 2.63 15.40 -28.63
CA SER A 33 3.15 16.04 -27.42
C SER A 33 2.09 16.94 -26.77
N SER A 34 1.30 17.66 -27.59
CA SER A 34 0.20 18.50 -27.08
C SER A 34 -0.88 17.66 -26.40
N VAL A 35 -1.30 16.58 -27.06
CA VAL A 35 -2.27 15.63 -26.49
C VAL A 35 -1.72 15.01 -25.22
N ALA A 36 -0.46 14.58 -25.23
CA ALA A 36 0.20 14.01 -24.06
C ALA A 36 0.19 14.98 -22.86
N LEU A 37 0.51 16.27 -23.06
CA LEU A 37 0.48 17.26 -21.99
C LEU A 37 -0.92 17.38 -21.34
N VAL A 38 -1.99 17.40 -22.15
CA VAL A 38 -3.36 17.48 -21.62
C VAL A 38 -3.71 16.25 -20.77
N TYR A 39 -3.40 15.04 -21.26
CA TYR A 39 -3.68 13.81 -20.51
C TYR A 39 -2.82 13.68 -19.25
N LEU A 40 -1.51 13.98 -19.35
CA LEU A 40 -0.59 13.91 -18.22
C LEU A 40 -0.91 14.98 -17.17
N THR A 41 -1.59 16.06 -17.53
CA THR A 41 -2.07 17.06 -16.56
C THR A 41 -3.04 16.41 -15.55
N VAL A 42 -4.00 15.63 -16.05
CA VAL A 42 -4.98 14.96 -15.18
C VAL A 42 -4.38 13.73 -14.51
N ALA A 43 -3.56 12.96 -15.24
CA ALA A 43 -3.04 11.69 -14.75
C ALA A 43 -1.87 11.83 -13.77
N ILE A 44 -1.00 12.84 -13.92
CA ILE A 44 0.24 12.97 -13.15
C ILE A 44 0.36 14.34 -12.47
N TYR A 45 0.14 15.44 -13.18
CA TYR A 45 0.36 16.79 -12.63
C TYR A 45 -0.56 17.09 -11.44
N MET A 46 -1.87 16.87 -11.59
CA MET A 46 -2.84 17.12 -10.52
C MET A 46 -2.58 16.24 -9.28
N PRO A 47 -2.43 14.90 -9.39
CA PRO A 47 -2.08 14.06 -8.24
C PRO A 47 -0.74 14.43 -7.59
N SER A 48 0.29 14.72 -8.39
CA SER A 48 1.62 15.08 -7.87
C SER A 48 1.58 16.39 -7.09
N THR A 49 0.86 17.40 -7.60
CA THR A 49 0.70 18.68 -6.90
C THR A 49 -0.01 18.50 -5.56
N ARG A 50 -1.05 17.67 -5.51
CA ARG A 50 -1.73 17.32 -4.25
C ARG A 50 -0.80 16.59 -3.28
N ALA A 51 0.04 15.68 -3.77
CA ALA A 51 1.03 14.98 -2.96
C ALA A 51 2.05 15.96 -2.33
N PHE A 52 2.57 16.91 -3.10
CA PHE A 52 3.49 17.93 -2.58
C PHE A 52 2.84 18.88 -1.57
N GLN A 53 1.55 19.18 -1.73
CA GLN A 53 0.80 20.05 -0.81
C GLN A 53 0.21 19.31 0.39
N SER A 54 0.28 17.98 0.41
CA SER A 54 -0.37 17.16 1.44
C SER A 54 0.23 17.32 2.83
N GLY A 55 1.49 17.75 2.93
CA GLY A 55 2.22 17.87 4.20
C GLY A 55 2.44 16.53 4.90
N ILE A 56 2.32 15.41 4.19
CA ILE A 56 2.58 14.06 4.69
C ILE A 56 4.10 13.86 4.84
N SER A 57 4.53 13.36 5.98
CA SER A 57 5.94 13.01 6.22
C SER A 57 6.35 11.78 5.41
N GLU A 58 7.57 11.76 4.88
CA GLU A 58 8.17 10.59 4.23
C GLU A 58 8.63 9.52 5.24
N VAL A 59 8.71 9.87 6.53
CA VAL A 59 9.04 8.90 7.58
C VAL A 59 7.77 8.17 7.98
N PRO A 60 7.70 6.84 7.80
CA PRO A 60 6.52 6.07 8.18
C PRO A 60 6.39 6.02 9.70
N ALA A 61 5.14 6.21 10.15
CA ALA A 61 4.67 5.83 11.47
C ALA A 61 4.08 4.42 11.43
N MET A 62 3.57 3.92 12.56
CA MET A 62 2.94 2.61 12.61
C MET A 62 1.43 2.74 12.77
N CYS A 63 0.70 1.96 11.97
CA CYS A 63 -0.75 1.86 12.04
C CYS A 63 -1.16 0.46 12.49
N THR A 64 -2.17 0.40 13.35
CA THR A 64 -2.80 -0.85 13.80
C THR A 64 -4.28 -0.84 13.41
N THR A 65 -4.75 -1.82 12.66
CA THR A 65 -6.17 -1.92 12.30
C THR A 65 -7.03 -2.24 13.51
N ILE A 66 -8.04 -1.40 13.73
CA ILE A 66 -9.01 -1.54 14.82
C ILE A 66 -10.35 -2.07 14.35
N ARG A 67 -10.73 -1.76 13.10
CA ARG A 67 -12.05 -2.05 12.55
C ARG A 67 -11.97 -2.07 11.03
N ALA A 68 -12.59 -3.09 10.43
CA ALA A 68 -12.90 -3.12 9.01
C ALA A 68 -14.41 -3.34 8.83
N THR A 69 -15.11 -2.36 8.25
CA THR A 69 -16.56 -2.43 8.04
C THR A 69 -16.91 -2.35 6.56
N ASN A 70 -17.82 -3.23 6.13
CA ASN A 70 -18.48 -3.13 4.83
C ASN A 70 -19.71 -2.23 4.98
N ALA A 71 -19.80 -1.18 4.19
CA ALA A 71 -20.93 -0.24 4.18
C ALA A 71 -21.51 -0.13 2.76
N ASP A 72 -22.84 -0.14 2.63
CA ASP A 72 -23.52 -0.20 1.32
C ASP A 72 -23.55 1.15 0.58
N ASN A 73 -23.51 2.26 1.32
CA ASN A 73 -23.47 3.60 0.77
C ASN A 73 -22.43 4.43 1.52
N CYS A 74 -21.34 4.76 0.84
CA CYS A 74 -20.16 5.33 1.45
C CYS A 74 -19.83 6.72 0.91
N ASP A 75 -19.58 7.66 1.83
CA ASP A 75 -18.95 8.94 1.48
C ASP A 75 -17.45 8.78 1.15
N TRP A 76 -16.82 7.72 1.67
CA TRP A 76 -15.42 7.39 1.45
C TRP A 76 -15.18 5.89 1.61
N GLY A 77 -14.17 5.36 0.93
CA GLY A 77 -13.70 3.98 1.06
C GLY A 77 -12.18 3.95 1.16
N SER A 78 -11.63 2.87 1.73
CA SER A 78 -10.19 2.71 1.95
C SER A 78 -9.43 2.45 0.64
N CYS A 79 -10.08 1.72 -0.26
CA CYS A 79 -9.62 1.47 -1.62
C CYS A 79 -10.83 1.33 -2.54
N GLY A 80 -10.87 2.14 -3.59
CA GLY A 80 -11.82 2.01 -4.69
C GLY A 80 -11.11 1.68 -6.01
N GLU A 81 -11.75 0.90 -6.85
CA GLU A 81 -11.34 0.79 -8.25
C GLU A 81 -11.95 1.94 -9.05
N TRP A 82 -11.22 2.44 -10.06
CA TRP A 82 -11.65 3.51 -10.96
C TRP A 82 -11.81 4.89 -10.30
N CYS A 83 -10.70 5.61 -10.16
CA CYS A 83 -10.63 6.95 -9.53
C CYS A 83 -11.47 8.05 -10.17
N LEU A 84 -11.96 7.86 -11.41
CA LEU A 84 -12.77 8.86 -12.12
C LEU A 84 -14.23 8.87 -11.68
N SER A 85 -14.74 7.74 -11.16
CA SER A 85 -16.08 7.65 -10.60
C SER A 85 -16.05 7.99 -9.12
N LYS A 86 -17.04 8.75 -8.64
CA LYS A 86 -17.32 8.79 -7.20
C LYS A 86 -17.64 7.37 -6.75
N THR A 87 -17.11 6.98 -5.59
CA THR A 87 -17.46 5.71 -4.93
C THR A 87 -18.96 5.74 -4.60
N SER A 88 -19.78 5.17 -5.48
CA SER A 88 -21.21 4.99 -5.27
C SER A 88 -21.49 3.49 -5.24
N GLY A 89 -21.81 2.96 -4.06
CA GLY A 89 -22.03 1.54 -3.85
C GLY A 89 -21.32 1.00 -2.61
N PRO A 90 -21.31 -0.34 -2.43
CA PRO A 90 -20.72 -0.98 -1.28
C PRO A 90 -19.22 -0.74 -1.23
N CYS A 91 -18.71 -0.33 -0.08
CA CYS A 91 -17.29 -0.04 0.13
C CYS A 91 -16.80 -0.60 1.48
N VAL A 92 -15.48 -0.75 1.59
CA VAL A 92 -14.82 -1.17 2.83
C VAL A 92 -14.12 0.02 3.47
N GLN A 93 -14.46 0.27 4.73
CA GLN A 93 -13.89 1.33 5.57
C GLN A 93 -13.00 0.70 6.64
N ILE A 94 -11.70 0.97 6.55
CA ILE A 94 -10.69 0.51 7.49
C ILE A 94 -10.31 1.68 8.38
N HIS A 95 -10.47 1.47 9.67
CA HIS A 95 -10.06 2.39 10.71
C HIS A 95 -8.83 1.83 11.42
N VAL A 96 -7.87 2.72 11.68
CA VAL A 96 -6.60 2.38 12.29
C VAL A 96 -6.26 3.30 13.45
N ASN A 97 -5.55 2.76 14.43
CA ASN A 97 -4.81 3.55 15.41
C ASN A 97 -3.49 3.98 14.79
N LEU A 98 -3.26 5.29 14.71
CA LEU A 98 -1.99 5.86 14.33
C LEU A 98 -1.14 6.00 15.59
N ARG A 99 0.07 5.42 15.57
CA ARG A 99 1.03 5.52 16.67
C ARG A 99 2.44 5.80 16.17
N ARG A 100 3.28 6.29 17.07
CA ARG A 100 4.73 6.41 16.84
C ARG A 100 5.37 5.02 16.76
N ASN A 101 6.55 4.98 16.15
CA ASN A 101 7.37 3.76 16.09
C ASN A 101 7.80 3.38 17.51
N GLY A 102 7.79 2.09 17.81
CA GLY A 102 8.37 1.50 19.01
C GLY A 102 9.89 1.40 18.90
N SER A 103 10.51 0.74 19.86
CA SER A 103 11.96 0.55 19.87
C SER A 103 12.40 -0.64 19.03
N SER A 104 13.64 -0.63 18.57
CA SER A 104 14.27 -1.79 17.94
C SER A 104 15.25 -2.43 18.91
N ILE A 105 15.17 -3.75 19.06
CA ILE A 105 16.02 -4.51 19.98
C ILE A 105 16.85 -5.53 19.20
N LEU A 106 18.11 -5.67 19.59
CA LEU A 106 19.03 -6.68 19.09
C LEU A 106 19.25 -7.74 20.16
N LEU A 107 18.97 -8.99 19.81
CA LEU A 107 19.22 -10.14 20.66
C LEU A 107 20.51 -10.83 20.25
N ALA A 108 21.46 -10.95 21.18
CA ALA A 108 22.78 -11.52 20.93
C ALA A 108 22.86 -13.00 21.37
N ASN A 109 23.69 -13.77 20.67
CA ASN A 109 24.02 -15.17 20.98
C ASN A 109 22.79 -16.07 21.18
N CYS A 110 21.78 -15.92 20.33
CA CYS A 110 20.56 -16.73 20.38
C CYS A 110 20.80 -18.16 19.89
N THR A 111 20.38 -19.13 20.69
CA THR A 111 20.41 -20.57 20.40
C THR A 111 19.02 -21.18 20.54
N ASN A 112 18.84 -22.39 19.98
CA ASN A 112 17.62 -23.17 20.12
C ASN A 112 16.35 -22.37 19.72
N THR A 113 16.39 -21.70 18.57
CA THR A 113 15.29 -20.87 18.07
C THR A 113 14.12 -21.75 17.60
N THR A 114 12.89 -21.32 17.88
CA THR A 114 11.66 -21.93 17.37
C THR A 114 10.71 -20.85 16.89
N ASN A 115 10.29 -20.97 15.63
CA ASN A 115 9.34 -20.06 15.02
C ASN A 115 8.05 -20.82 14.75
N LYS A 116 6.98 -20.47 15.47
CA LYS A 116 5.67 -21.09 15.28
C LYS A 116 4.67 -20.05 14.79
N THR A 117 4.11 -20.29 13.62
CA THR A 117 3.01 -19.49 13.07
C THR A 117 1.69 -20.12 13.51
N CYS A 118 0.90 -19.39 14.29
CA CYS A 118 -0.44 -19.78 14.68
C CYS A 118 -1.43 -19.24 13.65
N TYR A 119 -1.64 -19.99 12.56
CA TYR A 119 -2.61 -19.60 11.54
C TYR A 119 -4.01 -19.50 12.15
N GLY A 120 -4.70 -18.36 11.95
CA GLY A 120 -6.15 -18.36 12.02
C GLY A 120 -6.76 -18.82 10.70
N ILE A 121 -8.07 -18.65 10.56
CA ILE A 121 -8.79 -19.14 9.38
C ILE A 121 -8.68 -18.13 8.25
N ASP A 122 -8.17 -18.60 7.12
CA ASP A 122 -8.29 -17.90 5.85
C ASP A 122 -9.65 -18.21 5.22
N GLN A 123 -10.61 -17.31 5.35
CA GLN A 123 -11.97 -17.49 4.85
C GLN A 123 -12.05 -17.62 3.32
N GLU A 124 -11.05 -17.14 2.56
CA GLU A 124 -11.06 -17.24 1.10
C GLU A 124 -10.62 -18.62 0.62
N ASN A 125 -9.52 -19.13 1.19
CA ASN A 125 -8.94 -20.41 0.81
C ASN A 125 -9.52 -21.60 1.57
N ALA A 126 -10.22 -21.37 2.68
CA ALA A 126 -10.85 -22.45 3.43
C ALA A 126 -11.90 -23.18 2.58
N LYS A 127 -11.95 -24.50 2.74
CA LYS A 127 -12.90 -25.36 2.05
C LYS A 127 -14.33 -24.99 2.44
N LYS A 128 -15.05 -24.36 1.52
CA LYS A 128 -16.47 -23.98 1.66
C LYS A 128 -17.34 -25.18 1.29
N SER A 129 -18.12 -25.67 2.24
CA SER A 129 -19.10 -26.74 2.03
C SER A 129 -20.50 -26.13 1.90
N LYS A 130 -21.17 -26.38 0.78
CA LYS A 130 -22.51 -25.86 0.51
C LYS A 130 -23.57 -26.86 0.94
N CYS A 131 -24.46 -26.44 1.83
CA CYS A 131 -25.58 -27.25 2.31
C CYS A 131 -26.51 -27.70 1.16
N ILE A 132 -26.68 -26.87 0.13
CA ILE A 132 -27.58 -27.12 -1.00
C ILE A 132 -27.09 -28.27 -1.91
N ALA A 133 -25.79 -28.51 -1.98
CA ALA A 133 -25.19 -29.50 -2.90
C ALA A 133 -24.95 -30.88 -2.25
N ASP A 134 -25.63 -31.18 -1.13
CA ASP A 134 -25.38 -32.36 -0.28
C ASP A 134 -23.92 -32.52 0.22
N GLU A 135 -23.09 -31.49 0.05
CA GLU A 135 -21.69 -31.47 0.52
C GLU A 135 -21.60 -31.49 2.06
N CYS A 136 -22.69 -31.13 2.75
CA CYS A 136 -22.76 -31.11 4.20
C CYS A 136 -23.04 -32.48 4.86
N ARG A 137 -23.25 -33.54 4.09
CA ARG A 137 -23.66 -34.88 4.60
C ARG A 137 -22.63 -35.54 5.52
N ASN A 138 -21.34 -35.24 5.35
CA ASN A 138 -20.25 -35.85 6.10
C ASN A 138 -19.48 -34.86 7.00
N LEU A 139 -20.04 -33.67 7.25
CA LEU A 139 -19.36 -32.69 8.12
C LEU A 139 -19.29 -33.22 9.55
N THR A 140 -18.08 -33.18 10.10
CA THR A 140 -17.78 -33.56 11.47
C THR A 140 -16.80 -32.55 12.03
N GLY A 141 -17.10 -31.98 13.20
CA GLY A 141 -16.35 -30.88 13.81
C GLY A 141 -17.17 -29.59 13.90
N THR A 142 -16.48 -28.48 14.17
CA THR A 142 -17.08 -27.17 14.31
C THR A 142 -17.02 -26.40 12.99
N PHE A 143 -18.13 -25.77 12.62
CA PHE A 143 -18.29 -25.02 11.38
C PHE A 143 -18.86 -23.64 11.66
N ASN A 144 -18.34 -22.63 10.95
CA ASN A 144 -18.95 -21.31 10.87
C ASN A 144 -19.73 -21.25 9.55
N CYS A 145 -21.03 -21.05 9.62
CA CYS A 145 -21.91 -21.05 8.47
C CYS A 145 -22.54 -19.67 8.28
N THR A 146 -22.59 -19.21 7.03
CA THR A 146 -23.29 -17.99 6.62
C THR A 146 -24.18 -18.29 5.43
N ALA A 147 -25.50 -18.10 5.59
CA ALA A 147 -26.51 -18.36 4.58
C ALA A 147 -26.38 -19.75 3.88
N GLY A 148 -26.07 -20.79 4.66
CA GLY A 148 -25.95 -22.17 4.16
C GLY A 148 -24.62 -22.54 3.50
N VAL A 149 -23.62 -21.64 3.54
CA VAL A 149 -22.22 -21.94 3.21
C VAL A 149 -21.44 -22.10 4.51
N CYS A 150 -20.87 -23.28 4.73
CA CYS A 150 -20.17 -23.63 5.97
C CYS A 150 -18.67 -23.77 5.75
N ILE A 151 -17.88 -23.22 6.67
CA ILE A 151 -16.42 -23.28 6.68
C ILE A 151 -15.99 -24.13 7.89
N ASN A 152 -15.10 -25.10 7.67
CA ASN A 152 -14.57 -25.92 8.77
C ASN A 152 -13.59 -25.09 9.60
N ILE A 153 -13.85 -24.99 10.90
CA ILE A 153 -13.01 -24.21 11.83
C ILE A 153 -12.29 -25.07 12.88
N THR A 154 -12.54 -26.38 12.87
CA THR A 154 -12.08 -27.35 13.90
C THR A 154 -10.55 -27.40 14.08
N ASP A 155 -9.80 -27.14 13.03
CA ASP A 155 -8.33 -27.24 13.07
C ASP A 155 -7.68 -25.95 13.61
N ALA A 156 -8.35 -24.81 13.46
CA ALA A 156 -7.83 -23.51 13.88
C ALA A 156 -8.38 -23.05 15.24
N PHE A 157 -9.59 -23.48 15.62
CA PHE A 157 -10.26 -23.07 16.83
C PHE A 157 -10.73 -24.25 17.68
N GLU A 158 -10.65 -24.05 18.99
CA GLU A 158 -11.24 -24.90 20.01
C GLU A 158 -12.34 -24.10 20.72
N CYS A 159 -13.59 -24.48 20.49
CA CYS A 159 -14.74 -23.80 21.07
C CYS A 159 -15.27 -24.56 22.28
N VAL A 160 -15.37 -23.88 23.42
CA VAL A 160 -16.02 -24.36 24.64
C VAL A 160 -17.43 -23.77 24.70
N PHE A 161 -18.44 -24.64 24.78
CA PHE A 161 -19.84 -24.27 24.80
C PHE A 161 -20.66 -25.26 25.65
N HIS A 162 -21.76 -24.77 26.24
CA HIS A 162 -22.64 -25.58 27.10
C HIS A 162 -23.98 -25.89 26.44
N ASP A 163 -24.54 -24.93 25.70
CA ASP A 163 -25.88 -25.04 25.12
C ASP A 163 -25.82 -25.12 23.59
N THR A 164 -26.59 -26.05 23.04
CA THR A 164 -26.79 -26.18 21.59
C THR A 164 -28.27 -26.29 21.25
N ASP A 165 -28.66 -25.74 20.11
CA ASP A 165 -29.98 -25.96 19.54
C ASP A 165 -30.23 -27.44 19.22
N PRO A 166 -31.51 -27.85 19.08
CA PRO A 166 -31.85 -29.17 18.58
C PRO A 166 -31.11 -29.47 17.26
N PRO A 167 -30.50 -30.66 17.12
CA PRO A 167 -29.68 -30.99 15.97
C PRO A 167 -30.50 -31.01 14.68
N LEU A 168 -30.03 -30.30 13.67
CA LEU A 168 -30.58 -30.25 12.33
C LEU A 168 -29.81 -31.20 11.42
N LYS A 169 -30.51 -31.95 10.56
CA LYS A 169 -29.85 -32.76 9.53
C LYS A 169 -29.59 -31.91 8.30
N CYS A 170 -28.33 -31.72 7.94
CA CYS A 170 -27.93 -30.99 6.74
C CYS A 170 -28.17 -31.78 5.45
N SER A 171 -28.39 -33.10 5.55
CA SER A 171 -28.80 -33.96 4.43
C SER A 171 -30.27 -34.36 4.59
N GLY A 172 -31.13 -33.86 3.73
CA GLY A 172 -32.47 -34.42 3.59
C GLY A 172 -33.58 -33.42 3.32
N ARG A 173 -34.18 -33.60 2.14
CA ARG A 173 -35.41 -33.01 1.59
C ARG A 173 -35.29 -31.59 1.04
N ARG A 174 -35.73 -31.48 -0.22
CA ARG A 174 -36.04 -30.26 -0.96
C ARG A 174 -36.84 -29.30 -0.09
N GLY A 175 -36.15 -28.39 0.57
CA GLY A 175 -36.73 -27.23 1.22
C GLY A 175 -35.73 -26.12 1.06
N LYS A 176 -35.95 -25.22 0.10
CA LYS A 176 -35.12 -24.03 -0.13
C LYS A 176 -34.99 -23.11 1.11
N ILE A 177 -35.70 -23.41 2.19
CA ILE A 177 -35.85 -22.56 3.38
C ILE A 177 -34.88 -22.98 4.50
N THR A 178 -34.59 -24.27 4.75
CA THR A 178 -33.78 -24.66 5.92
C THR A 178 -32.27 -24.42 5.81
N CYS A 179 -31.66 -24.49 4.62
CA CYS A 179 -30.22 -24.22 4.48
C CYS A 179 -29.90 -22.72 4.59
N ILE A 180 -30.80 -21.82 4.15
CA ILE A 180 -30.60 -20.37 4.28
C ILE A 180 -30.62 -19.95 5.76
N ASP A 181 -31.41 -20.66 6.58
CA ASP A 181 -31.49 -20.44 8.03
C ASP A 181 -30.25 -20.94 8.80
N ILE A 182 -29.31 -21.66 8.15
CA ILE A 182 -28.05 -22.08 8.77
C ILE A 182 -27.07 -20.91 8.76
N ASP A 183 -27.13 -20.15 9.85
CA ASP A 183 -26.27 -19.00 10.12
C ASP A 183 -25.71 -19.04 11.55
N GLY A 184 -24.41 -18.83 11.67
CA GLY A 184 -23.64 -18.88 12.92
C GLY A 184 -22.77 -20.13 13.09
N LEU A 185 -22.39 -20.41 14.33
CA LEU A 185 -21.52 -21.53 14.70
C LEU A 185 -22.31 -22.82 14.93
N PHE A 186 -21.85 -23.91 14.32
CA PHE A 186 -22.47 -25.23 14.42
C PHE A 186 -21.45 -26.28 14.83
N ASN A 187 -21.87 -27.19 15.71
CA ASN A 187 -21.15 -28.43 15.97
C ASN A 187 -21.83 -29.56 15.20
N CYS A 188 -21.10 -30.17 14.28
CA CYS A 188 -21.58 -31.20 13.37
C CYS A 188 -20.99 -32.56 13.70
N ASN A 189 -21.81 -33.60 13.62
CA ASN A 189 -21.37 -34.99 13.67
C ASN A 189 -22.05 -35.77 12.54
N ARG A 190 -21.26 -36.19 11.53
CA ARG A 190 -21.75 -36.94 10.35
C ARG A 190 -22.97 -36.28 9.69
N GLY A 191 -22.90 -34.96 9.47
CA GLY A 191 -23.94 -34.18 8.80
C GLY A 191 -25.19 -33.87 9.64
N THR A 192 -25.17 -34.19 10.94
CA THR A 192 -26.15 -33.73 11.91
C THR A 192 -25.52 -32.59 12.71
N CYS A 193 -26.00 -31.37 12.53
CA CYS A 193 -25.39 -30.14 13.04
C CYS A 193 -26.30 -29.44 14.04
N ALA A 194 -25.78 -29.14 15.22
CA ALA A 194 -26.47 -28.37 16.25
C ALA A 194 -25.85 -26.98 16.33
N LYS A 195 -26.69 -25.93 16.30
CA LYS A 195 -26.20 -24.54 16.44
C LYS A 195 -25.70 -24.32 17.86
N ILE A 196 -24.52 -23.75 18.01
CA ILE A 196 -23.93 -23.40 19.30
C ILE A 196 -24.58 -22.08 19.77
N ARG A 197 -25.17 -22.09 20.97
CA ARG A 197 -25.78 -20.88 21.57
C ARG A 197 -24.74 -20.10 22.37
N THR A 198 -24.87 -18.77 22.34
CA THR A 198 -24.12 -17.91 23.26
C THR A 198 -24.62 -18.13 24.70
N PRO A 199 -23.73 -18.14 25.70
CA PRO A 199 -22.30 -17.85 25.63
C PRO A 199 -21.45 -19.08 25.24
N TYR A 200 -20.48 -18.85 24.34
CA TYR A 200 -19.41 -19.80 24.02
C TYR A 200 -18.09 -19.03 23.95
N ASN A 201 -16.98 -19.72 24.20
CA ASN A 201 -15.64 -19.16 24.03
C ASN A 201 -14.87 -19.99 22.99
N CYS A 202 -14.46 -19.38 21.88
CA CYS A 202 -13.65 -20.01 20.87
C CYS A 202 -12.23 -19.47 20.94
N ASP A 203 -11.32 -20.31 21.43
CA ASP A 203 -9.90 -20.00 21.51
C ASP A 203 -9.14 -20.58 20.31
N ARG A 204 -8.03 -19.95 19.92
CA ARG A 204 -7.16 -20.51 18.89
C ARG A 204 -6.56 -21.83 19.38
N ARG A 205 -6.62 -22.86 18.54
CA ARG A 205 -6.03 -24.19 18.79
C ARG A 205 -4.51 -24.20 18.57
N CYS A 206 -3.80 -23.17 19.03
CA CYS A 206 -2.33 -23.11 18.99
C CYS A 206 -1.77 -23.45 20.38
N VAL A 207 -1.91 -24.72 20.79
CA VAL A 207 -1.68 -25.21 22.17
C VAL A 207 -0.29 -25.80 22.44
N ASP A 208 0.52 -26.04 21.41
CA ASP A 208 1.84 -26.68 21.56
C ASP A 208 3.02 -25.70 21.32
N ILE A 209 3.06 -24.56 22.00
CA ILE A 209 4.18 -23.62 21.86
C ILE A 209 5.31 -24.03 22.83
N PRO A 210 6.49 -24.46 22.34
CA PRO A 210 7.55 -25.00 23.20
C PRO A 210 8.33 -23.87 23.88
N THR A 211 8.00 -23.62 25.14
CA THR A 211 8.64 -22.62 26.01
C THR A 211 9.79 -23.22 26.83
N ARG A 212 9.98 -24.53 26.81
CA ARG A 212 11.09 -25.21 27.48
C ARG A 212 12.46 -24.73 27.00
N ASN A 213 13.33 -24.35 27.94
CA ASN A 213 14.67 -23.83 27.68
C ASN A 213 14.66 -22.63 26.71
N LYS A 214 13.69 -21.73 26.89
CA LYS A 214 13.57 -20.45 26.18
C LYS A 214 13.52 -19.35 27.23
N ASN A 215 14.25 -18.26 26.98
CA ASN A 215 14.29 -17.09 27.85
C ASN A 215 13.84 -15.81 27.12
N VAL A 216 13.56 -15.89 25.82
CA VAL A 216 13.01 -14.78 25.02
C VAL A 216 11.79 -15.26 24.23
N ILE A 217 10.70 -14.50 24.30
CA ILE A 217 9.45 -14.71 23.57
C ILE A 217 9.06 -13.40 22.86
N LEU A 218 9.06 -13.41 21.52
CA LEU A 218 8.63 -12.28 20.72
C LEU A 218 7.37 -12.63 19.92
N LEU A 219 6.34 -11.78 20.02
CA LEU A 219 5.11 -11.89 19.25
C LEU A 219 5.18 -10.97 18.02
N SER A 220 4.95 -11.51 16.82
CA SER A 220 4.87 -10.75 15.58
C SER A 220 3.63 -11.16 14.79
N GLY A 221 2.53 -10.44 15.03
CA GLY A 221 1.21 -10.79 14.49
C GLY A 221 0.80 -12.20 14.93
N ASP A 222 0.63 -13.10 13.97
CA ASP A 222 0.27 -14.51 14.20
C ASP A 222 1.49 -15.43 14.44
N LYS A 223 2.70 -14.87 14.45
CA LYS A 223 3.94 -15.63 14.67
C LYS A 223 4.43 -15.45 16.10
N VAL A 224 4.85 -16.54 16.70
CA VAL A 224 5.56 -16.57 17.97
C VAL A 224 6.99 -17.02 17.71
N TYR A 225 7.94 -16.14 18.04
CA TYR A 225 9.36 -16.39 17.96
C TYR A 225 9.86 -16.67 19.37
N LEU A 226 10.46 -17.84 19.59
CA LEU A 226 11.02 -18.23 20.87
C LEU A 226 12.50 -18.56 20.69
N SER A 227 13.35 -18.10 21.60
CA SER A 227 14.77 -18.41 21.57
C SER A 227 15.41 -18.39 22.96
N SER A 228 16.63 -18.92 23.05
CA SER A 228 17.50 -18.79 24.21
C SER A 228 18.63 -17.84 23.87
N CYS A 229 18.57 -16.58 24.31
CA CYS A 229 19.57 -15.55 24.02
C CYS A 229 20.31 -15.12 25.30
N GLU A 230 21.52 -14.61 25.15
CA GLU A 230 22.37 -14.18 26.27
C GLU A 230 22.00 -12.77 26.75
N SER A 231 21.78 -11.85 25.82
CA SER A 231 21.45 -10.45 26.11
C SER A 231 20.56 -9.83 25.04
N ALA A 232 19.84 -8.79 25.45
CA ALA A 232 19.07 -7.91 24.60
C ALA A 232 19.60 -6.48 24.75
N ILE A 233 19.81 -5.82 23.61
CA ILE A 233 20.41 -4.50 23.50
C ILE A 233 19.45 -3.62 22.71
N ASP A 234 19.25 -2.39 23.15
CA ASP A 234 18.50 -1.40 22.36
C ASP A 234 19.39 -0.86 21.23
N THR A 235 18.88 -0.89 20.00
CA THR A 235 19.67 -0.51 18.81
C THR A 235 19.94 1.00 18.76
N GLU A 236 19.06 1.83 19.34
CA GLU A 236 19.21 3.30 19.29
C GLU A 236 20.16 3.83 20.37
N SER A 237 20.04 3.33 21.61
CA SER A 237 20.87 3.77 22.73
C SER A 237 22.12 2.92 22.98
N GLU A 238 22.28 1.80 22.26
CA GLU A 238 23.33 0.78 22.45
C GLU A 238 23.44 0.26 23.90
N LYS A 239 22.36 0.41 24.67
CA LYS A 239 22.31 0.02 26.07
C LYS A 239 21.76 -1.39 26.20
N GLU A 240 22.39 -2.19 27.05
CA GLU A 240 21.86 -3.49 27.45
C GLU A 240 20.60 -3.31 28.30
N ILE A 241 19.50 -3.92 27.87
CA ILE A 241 18.18 -3.80 28.48
C ILE A 241 17.78 -5.06 29.26
N TRP A 242 18.30 -6.21 28.84
CA TRP A 242 18.02 -7.50 29.47
C TRP A 242 19.18 -8.47 29.26
N ASN A 243 19.37 -9.38 30.22
CA ASN A 243 20.45 -10.37 30.24
C ASN A 243 19.94 -11.67 30.87
N GLU A 244 20.41 -12.80 30.38
CA GLU A 244 20.09 -14.15 30.89
C GLU A 244 20.36 -14.31 32.40
N SER A 245 21.35 -13.60 32.95
CA SER A 245 21.72 -13.63 34.37
C SER A 245 20.59 -13.21 35.33
N ARG A 246 19.57 -12.50 34.83
CA ARG A 246 18.38 -12.13 35.62
C ARG A 246 17.50 -13.34 35.96
N GLY A 247 17.56 -14.41 35.18
CA GLY A 247 16.78 -15.63 35.39
C GLY A 247 15.28 -15.50 35.07
N ASP A 248 14.84 -14.35 34.54
CA ASP A 248 13.50 -14.08 34.04
C ASP A 248 13.41 -14.33 32.52
N VAL A 249 12.19 -14.38 31.99
CA VAL A 249 11.90 -14.56 30.57
C VAL A 249 11.44 -13.23 29.99
N MET A 250 12.17 -12.73 28.99
CA MET A 250 11.80 -11.50 28.29
C MET A 250 10.65 -11.76 27.31
N MET A 251 9.65 -10.88 27.31
CA MET A 251 8.54 -10.91 26.37
C MET A 251 8.29 -9.54 25.73
N ALA A 252 8.05 -9.48 24.42
CA ALA A 252 7.64 -8.26 23.74
C ALA A 252 6.84 -8.56 22.46
N SER A 253 6.12 -7.56 21.94
CA SER A 253 5.39 -7.64 20.68
C SER A 253 5.98 -6.73 19.62
N CYS A 254 6.54 -7.29 18.55
CA CYS A 254 7.28 -6.57 17.51
C CYS A 254 6.61 -6.66 16.15
N TYR A 255 6.81 -5.65 15.29
CA TYR A 255 6.32 -5.70 13.92
C TYR A 255 7.05 -6.75 13.10
N GLY A 256 8.38 -6.68 13.05
CA GLY A 256 9.24 -7.57 12.26
C GLY A 256 10.35 -8.17 13.09
N ILE A 257 10.78 -9.38 12.73
CA ILE A 257 11.91 -10.08 13.33
C ILE A 257 12.80 -10.57 12.19
N TYR A 258 14.05 -10.12 12.19
CA TYR A 258 15.03 -10.37 11.13
C TYR A 258 16.29 -10.99 11.71
N ASN A 259 16.86 -11.95 11.01
CA ASN A 259 18.14 -12.54 11.40
C ASN A 259 19.26 -11.78 10.71
N THR A 260 20.20 -11.25 11.49
CA THR A 260 21.34 -10.46 11.02
C THR A 260 22.65 -11.14 11.41
N SER A 261 23.79 -10.64 10.92
CA SER A 261 25.11 -11.19 11.29
C SER A 261 25.47 -10.98 12.76
N LEU A 262 24.88 -9.97 13.41
CA LEU A 262 25.14 -9.63 14.81
C LEU A 262 24.20 -10.35 15.79
N GLY A 263 23.13 -10.95 15.27
CA GLY A 263 22.09 -11.58 16.08
C GLY A 263 20.71 -11.38 15.48
N VAL A 264 19.69 -11.49 16.32
CA VAL A 264 18.28 -11.37 15.90
C VAL A 264 17.81 -9.96 16.18
N GLU A 265 17.51 -9.21 15.13
CA GLU A 265 17.00 -7.85 15.22
C GLU A 265 15.47 -7.87 15.16
N ALA A 266 14.82 -7.34 16.19
CA ALA A 266 13.38 -7.16 16.23
C ALA A 266 13.05 -5.67 16.18
N VAL A 267 12.18 -5.29 15.24
CA VAL A 267 11.87 -3.89 14.94
C VAL A 267 10.46 -3.52 15.39
N ASP A 268 10.30 -2.27 15.83
CA ASP A 268 9.02 -1.70 16.29
C ASP A 268 8.36 -2.57 17.37
N CYS A 269 9.11 -2.80 18.45
CA CYS A 269 8.69 -3.58 19.60
C CYS A 269 7.94 -2.70 20.62
N ILE A 270 6.83 -3.23 21.12
CA ILE A 270 5.93 -2.62 22.10
C ILE A 270 5.56 -3.64 23.19
N ASN A 271 5.07 -3.13 24.32
CA ASN A 271 4.68 -3.92 25.49
C ASN A 271 5.79 -4.88 25.97
N GLY A 272 7.02 -4.38 26.08
CA GLY A 272 8.12 -5.18 26.63
C GLY A 272 7.93 -5.43 28.12
N SER A 273 8.04 -6.69 28.53
CA SER A 273 7.87 -7.13 29.91
C SER A 273 8.82 -8.27 30.25
N VAL A 274 9.00 -8.50 31.55
CA VAL A 274 9.71 -9.66 32.08
C VAL A 274 8.74 -10.57 32.81
N LEU A 275 8.87 -11.87 32.54
CA LEU A 275 8.04 -12.93 33.10
C LEU A 275 8.86 -13.79 34.05
N GLU A 276 8.29 -14.13 35.19
CA GLU A 276 8.84 -15.13 36.09
C GLU A 276 8.74 -16.53 35.46
N LYS A 277 9.73 -17.37 35.71
CA LYS A 277 9.87 -18.67 35.04
C LYS A 277 8.76 -19.66 35.39
N ASP A 278 8.14 -19.49 36.55
CA ASP A 278 7.01 -20.29 37.04
C ASP A 278 5.67 -19.95 36.36
N MET A 279 5.57 -18.77 35.73
CA MET A 279 4.39 -18.40 34.94
C MET A 279 4.27 -19.20 33.63
N LEU A 280 5.35 -19.84 33.17
CA LEU A 280 5.38 -20.59 31.93
C LEU A 280 5.61 -22.09 32.19
N THR A 281 4.75 -22.92 31.62
CA THR A 281 4.93 -24.37 31.53
C THR A 281 5.87 -24.74 30.38
N ASP A 282 6.23 -26.03 30.22
CA ASP A 282 7.07 -26.49 29.10
C ASP A 282 6.42 -26.26 27.72
N LEU A 283 5.08 -26.30 27.68
CA LEU A 283 4.24 -26.00 26.53
C LEU A 283 3.18 -24.99 26.95
N THR A 284 2.92 -24.00 26.09
CA THR A 284 1.90 -22.97 26.32
C THR A 284 1.02 -22.76 25.08
N ASN A 285 -0.07 -22.01 25.25
CA ASN A 285 -0.97 -21.66 24.15
C ASN A 285 -0.84 -20.19 23.73
N PHE A 286 -1.25 -19.88 22.50
CA PHE A 286 -1.13 -18.52 21.95
C PHE A 286 -2.01 -17.51 22.69
N THR A 287 -3.23 -17.89 23.09
CA THR A 287 -4.15 -17.01 23.82
C THR A 287 -3.53 -16.53 25.14
N TYR A 288 -2.88 -17.43 25.89
CA TYR A 288 -2.21 -17.08 27.15
C TYR A 288 -1.01 -16.17 26.92
N LEU A 289 -0.18 -16.42 25.90
CA LEU A 289 0.92 -15.51 25.55
C LEU A 289 0.39 -14.13 25.14
N SER A 290 -0.68 -14.07 24.34
CA SER A 290 -1.30 -12.79 23.97
C SER A 290 -1.87 -12.04 25.18
N TYR A 291 -2.42 -12.76 26.15
CA TYR A 291 -2.87 -12.19 27.42
C TYR A 291 -1.69 -11.64 28.22
N LEU A 292 -0.62 -12.42 28.42
CA LEU A 292 0.58 -12.00 29.13
C LEU A 292 1.20 -10.76 28.49
N ASN A 293 1.27 -10.68 27.16
CA ASN A 293 1.81 -9.50 26.47
C ASN A 293 1.05 -8.18 26.74
N ILE A 294 -0.22 -8.27 27.14
CA ILE A 294 -1.05 -7.07 27.42
C ILE A 294 -1.08 -6.77 28.92
N PHE A 295 -1.12 -7.82 29.75
CA PHE A 295 -1.36 -7.71 31.19
C PHE A 295 -0.12 -8.00 32.06
N ALA A 296 1.04 -8.29 31.47
CA ALA A 296 2.27 -8.47 32.23
C ALA A 296 2.54 -7.24 33.10
N THR A 297 2.84 -7.51 34.37
CA THR A 297 2.85 -6.49 35.43
C THR A 297 4.21 -5.81 35.57
N LYS A 298 5.29 -6.48 35.13
CA LYS A 298 6.67 -5.99 35.23
C LYS A 298 7.16 -5.53 33.86
N PRO A 299 7.23 -4.22 33.59
CA PRO A 299 7.78 -3.71 32.34
C PRO A 299 9.26 -4.07 32.21
N LEU A 300 9.74 -4.22 30.98
CA LEU A 300 11.15 -4.51 30.70
C LEU A 300 12.08 -3.37 31.16
N ASP A 301 11.62 -2.14 30.99
CA ASP A 301 12.31 -0.90 31.34
C ASP A 301 11.38 -0.01 32.17
N ASP A 302 11.78 0.28 33.41
CA ASP A 302 11.04 1.14 34.33
C ASP A 302 10.88 2.57 33.78
N THR A 303 11.79 3.02 32.92
CA THR A 303 11.70 4.35 32.31
C THR A 303 10.69 4.43 31.16
N ARG A 304 10.11 3.29 30.75
CA ARG A 304 9.17 3.14 29.63
C ARG A 304 9.67 3.81 28.34
N LYS A 305 10.99 3.81 28.13
CA LYS A 305 11.58 4.34 26.89
C LYS A 305 11.81 3.22 25.89
N VAL A 306 12.32 2.09 26.38
CA VAL A 306 12.53 0.90 25.56
C VAL A 306 11.29 0.02 25.62
N THR A 307 10.78 -0.39 24.46
CA THR A 307 9.59 -1.24 24.29
C THR A 307 8.36 -0.74 25.07
N PRO A 308 7.96 0.53 24.90
CA PRO A 308 6.90 1.13 25.70
C PRO A 308 5.53 0.46 25.47
N PRO A 309 4.59 0.64 26.41
CA PRO A 309 3.20 0.25 26.20
C PRO A 309 2.60 0.92 24.95
N GLU A 310 1.75 0.22 24.21
CA GLU A 310 1.14 0.74 22.98
C GLU A 310 0.42 2.09 23.19
N ILE A 311 -0.29 2.22 24.32
CA ILE A 311 -1.08 3.41 24.68
C ILE A 311 -0.23 4.69 24.76
N ASP A 312 1.04 4.58 25.15
CA ASP A 312 1.95 5.72 25.31
C ASP A 312 2.45 6.23 23.94
N LEU A 313 2.32 5.42 22.88
CA LEU A 313 2.76 5.75 21.52
C LEU A 313 1.63 6.29 20.63
N ILE A 314 0.37 6.19 21.06
CA ILE A 314 -0.78 6.55 20.22
C ILE A 314 -0.80 8.06 19.94
N ILE A 315 -0.92 8.40 18.66
CA ILE A 315 -1.11 9.76 18.15
C ILE A 315 -2.61 10.02 17.90
N ALA A 316 -3.30 9.05 17.28
CA ALA A 316 -4.74 9.13 17.01
C ALA A 316 -5.40 7.73 17.08
N ASN A 317 -6.55 7.65 17.76
CA ASN A 317 -7.30 6.42 18.00
C ASN A 317 -8.23 6.00 16.86
N GLU A 318 -8.44 6.84 15.86
CA GLU A 318 -9.40 6.53 14.80
C GLU A 318 -9.10 7.31 13.52
N SER A 319 -8.08 6.86 12.81
CA SER A 319 -7.72 7.42 11.51
C SER A 319 -8.30 6.58 10.38
N ARG A 320 -8.71 7.24 9.31
CA ARG A 320 -9.16 6.58 8.07
C ARG A 320 -7.94 6.12 7.29
N LEU A 321 -7.85 4.83 7.01
CA LEU A 321 -6.79 4.29 6.18
C LEU A 321 -7.19 4.37 4.70
N LEU A 322 -6.33 4.98 3.90
CA LEU A 322 -6.45 5.01 2.44
C LEU A 322 -5.25 4.32 1.79
N ILE A 323 -5.46 3.67 0.63
CA ILE A 323 -4.35 3.07 -0.13
C ILE A 323 -3.32 4.14 -0.56
N ASN A 324 -3.82 5.26 -1.07
CA ASN A 324 -3.06 6.45 -1.50
C ASN A 324 -3.85 7.73 -1.10
N LEU A 325 -3.36 8.91 -1.47
CA LEU A 325 -4.04 10.20 -1.20
C LEU A 325 -5.48 10.29 -1.74
N GLU A 326 -5.78 9.57 -2.82
CA GLU A 326 -7.10 9.60 -3.48
C GLU A 326 -8.04 8.48 -2.99
N GLY A 327 -7.50 7.46 -2.30
CA GLY A 327 -8.25 6.29 -1.85
C GLY A 327 -8.66 5.34 -2.98
N CYS A 328 -7.99 5.37 -4.14
CA CYS A 328 -8.39 4.58 -5.31
C CYS A 328 -7.22 4.17 -6.20
N VAL A 329 -7.44 3.15 -7.04
CA VAL A 329 -6.47 2.65 -8.02
C VAL A 329 -7.14 2.45 -9.39
N ASN A 330 -6.40 2.76 -10.47
CA ASN A 330 -6.88 2.62 -11.85
C ASN A 330 -6.37 1.35 -12.56
N THR A 331 -5.80 0.39 -11.81
CA THR A 331 -5.21 -0.83 -12.37
C THR A 331 -6.14 -2.02 -12.17
N LEU A 332 -6.32 -2.82 -13.22
CA LEU A 332 -7.01 -4.13 -13.19
C LEU A 332 -6.13 -5.25 -12.59
N ARG A 333 -5.40 -4.96 -11.51
CA ARG A 333 -4.45 -5.87 -10.86
C ARG A 333 -4.94 -6.39 -9.51
N ASP A 334 -6.25 -6.25 -9.23
CA ASP A 334 -6.87 -6.60 -7.95
C ASP A 334 -6.17 -5.96 -6.74
N GLU A 335 -5.56 -4.78 -6.91
CA GLU A 335 -4.76 -4.15 -5.86
C GLU A 335 -5.60 -3.83 -4.62
N CYS A 336 -6.86 -3.42 -4.82
CA CYS A 336 -7.79 -3.20 -3.72
C CYS A 336 -8.13 -4.50 -2.99
N LYS A 337 -8.26 -5.62 -3.70
CA LYS A 337 -8.49 -6.92 -3.06
C LYS A 337 -7.32 -7.27 -2.13
N PHE A 338 -6.09 -7.20 -2.64
CA PHE A 338 -4.89 -7.49 -1.83
C PHE A 338 -4.73 -6.52 -0.66
N PHE A 339 -4.98 -5.22 -0.89
CA PHE A 339 -4.95 -4.20 0.14
C PHE A 339 -5.93 -4.50 1.28
N LEU A 340 -7.17 -4.86 0.97
CA LEU A 340 -8.17 -5.18 1.99
C LEU A 340 -7.84 -6.48 2.74
N LEU A 341 -7.25 -7.48 2.06
CA LEU A 341 -6.80 -8.72 2.70
C LEU A 341 -5.63 -8.50 3.67
N GLU A 342 -4.70 -7.60 3.32
CA GLU A 342 -3.52 -7.33 4.13
C GLU A 342 -3.83 -6.41 5.31
N TYR A 343 -4.53 -5.30 5.06
CA TYR A 343 -4.76 -4.24 6.03
C TYR A 343 -6.12 -4.32 6.73
N GLY A 344 -7.07 -5.10 6.23
CA GLY A 344 -8.41 -5.24 6.79
C GLY A 344 -8.51 -6.13 8.03
N LYS A 345 -7.40 -6.72 8.51
CA LYS A 345 -7.41 -7.61 9.68
C LYS A 345 -7.58 -6.82 10.97
N ASP A 346 -8.80 -6.76 11.49
CA ASP A 346 -9.18 -6.06 12.73
C ASP A 346 -9.15 -6.96 13.98
N GLY A 347 -8.94 -8.26 13.78
CA GLY A 347 -8.90 -9.27 14.82
C GLY A 347 -10.26 -9.87 15.19
N SER A 348 -11.34 -9.51 14.48
CA SER A 348 -12.67 -10.09 14.64
C SER A 348 -12.70 -11.58 14.30
N ASP A 349 -11.87 -12.02 13.34
CA ASP A 349 -11.71 -13.44 12.97
C ASP A 349 -10.80 -14.22 13.93
N HIS A 350 -10.62 -13.69 15.15
CA HIS A 350 -9.57 -14.07 16.09
C HIS A 350 -8.16 -14.01 15.49
N ASN A 351 -7.93 -13.40 14.32
CA ASN A 351 -6.61 -13.17 13.72
C ASN A 351 -5.86 -12.05 14.47
N ALA A 352 -4.54 -11.95 14.33
CA ALA A 352 -3.83 -10.83 14.91
C ALA A 352 -4.19 -9.56 14.12
N ARG A 353 -4.33 -8.44 14.82
CA ARG A 353 -4.57 -7.15 14.16
C ARG A 353 -3.43 -6.84 13.20
N ALA A 354 -3.76 -6.34 12.01
CA ALA A 354 -2.76 -5.89 11.05
C ALA A 354 -2.00 -4.69 11.64
N ARG A 355 -0.67 -4.83 11.74
CA ARG A 355 0.25 -3.74 12.05
C ARG A 355 1.13 -3.50 10.84
N PHE A 356 1.31 -2.25 10.44
CA PHE A 356 2.05 -1.91 9.23
C PHE A 356 2.51 -0.45 9.23
N PRO A 357 3.59 -0.12 8.49
CA PRO A 357 4.01 1.26 8.31
C PRO A 357 2.97 2.06 7.51
N CYS A 358 2.69 3.28 7.96
CA CYS A 358 1.75 4.19 7.33
C CYS A 358 2.25 5.64 7.41
N TYR A 359 1.72 6.50 6.54
CA TYR A 359 2.14 7.88 6.42
C TYR A 359 0.99 8.82 6.79
N TYR A 360 1.31 9.93 7.43
CA TYR A 360 0.32 10.92 7.88
C TYR A 360 0.88 12.34 7.80
N ALA A 361 -0.02 13.32 7.82
CA ALA A 361 0.34 14.73 7.92
C ALA A 361 0.14 15.20 9.36
N GLU A 362 1.12 15.90 9.94
CA GLU A 362 1.04 16.38 11.33
C GLU A 362 -0.16 17.32 11.56
N GLY A 363 -0.53 18.12 10.55
CA GLY A 363 -1.71 18.99 10.59
C GLY A 363 -3.05 18.26 10.39
N LYS A 364 -3.05 16.97 10.02
CA LYS A 364 -4.28 16.20 9.76
C LYS A 364 -4.05 14.70 10.02
N THR A 365 -4.27 14.29 11.27
CA THR A 365 -4.11 12.90 11.72
C THR A 365 -5.33 12.02 11.44
N SER A 366 -6.46 12.58 10.99
CA SER A 366 -7.69 11.82 10.72
C SER A 366 -7.65 10.94 9.48
N VAL A 367 -6.65 11.12 8.62
CA VAL A 367 -6.45 10.33 7.40
C VAL A 367 -4.99 9.90 7.35
N VAL A 368 -4.77 8.61 7.09
CA VAL A 368 -3.45 8.02 6.94
C VAL A 368 -3.40 7.20 5.66
N VAL A 369 -2.21 7.10 5.09
CA VAL A 369 -2.00 6.51 3.77
C VAL A 369 -1.01 5.37 3.88
N SER A 370 -1.30 4.24 3.23
CA SER A 370 -0.38 3.09 3.23
C SER A 370 0.81 3.27 2.27
N ARG A 371 0.58 3.89 1.10
CA ARG A 371 1.59 4.09 0.06
C ARG A 371 1.83 5.58 -0.15
N PHE A 372 3.00 6.04 0.24
CA PHE A 372 3.44 7.40 -0.03
C PHE A 372 4.94 7.39 -0.34
N ASN A 373 5.32 7.93 -1.49
CA ASN A 373 6.72 8.07 -1.89
C ASN A 373 6.90 9.31 -2.75
N LEU A 374 7.27 10.42 -2.10
CA LEU A 374 7.37 11.71 -2.75
C LEU A 374 8.54 11.77 -3.74
N ASN A 375 9.65 11.07 -3.48
CA ASN A 375 10.79 10.99 -4.40
C ASN A 375 10.44 10.30 -5.73
N SER A 376 9.68 9.20 -5.70
CA SER A 376 9.17 8.55 -6.92
C SER A 376 8.22 9.47 -7.66
N THR A 377 7.23 10.04 -6.95
CA THR A 377 6.26 10.97 -7.53
C THR A 377 6.94 12.18 -8.17
N TYR A 378 7.99 12.72 -7.55
CA TYR A 378 8.77 13.83 -8.11
C TYR A 378 9.51 13.46 -9.40
N LYS A 379 10.14 12.28 -9.44
CA LYS A 379 10.83 11.80 -10.66
C LYS A 379 9.85 11.54 -11.81
N GLU A 380 8.72 10.89 -11.52
CA GLU A 380 7.65 10.64 -12.48
C GLU A 380 7.09 11.96 -13.03
N PHE A 381 6.84 12.92 -12.13
CA PHE A 381 6.42 14.27 -12.49
C PHE A 381 7.42 14.97 -13.43
N LEU A 382 8.72 14.94 -13.10
CA LEU A 382 9.75 15.56 -13.91
C LEU A 382 9.81 14.97 -15.32
N VAL A 383 9.82 13.64 -15.44
CA VAL A 383 9.86 12.97 -16.75
C VAL A 383 8.60 13.25 -17.55
N ALA A 384 7.43 13.13 -16.91
CA ALA A 384 6.14 13.34 -17.55
C ALA A 384 5.92 14.79 -18.00
N PHE A 385 6.52 15.77 -17.32
CA PHE A 385 6.43 17.17 -17.71
C PHE A 385 7.50 17.54 -18.75
N LEU A 386 8.78 17.28 -18.46
CA LEU A 386 9.89 17.74 -19.29
C LEU A 386 9.91 17.09 -20.67
N LEU A 387 9.68 15.78 -20.76
CA LEU A 387 9.80 15.05 -22.02
C LEU A 387 8.82 15.57 -23.11
N PRO A 388 7.50 15.63 -22.87
CA PRO A 388 6.58 16.15 -23.88
C PRO A 388 6.74 17.67 -24.09
N SER A 389 7.10 18.45 -23.06
CA SER A 389 7.36 19.89 -23.23
C SER A 389 8.57 20.15 -24.15
N ILE A 390 9.68 19.43 -23.96
CA ILE A 390 10.87 19.58 -24.82
C ILE A 390 10.54 19.14 -26.24
N LEU A 391 9.89 17.99 -26.43
CA LEU A 391 9.50 17.51 -27.76
C LEU A 391 8.55 18.49 -28.47
N PHE A 392 7.61 19.09 -27.74
CA PHE A 392 6.72 20.11 -28.27
C PHE A 392 7.48 21.36 -28.71
N VAL A 393 8.32 21.93 -27.84
CA VAL A 393 9.10 23.15 -28.14
C VAL A 393 10.04 22.92 -29.32
N VAL A 394 10.78 21.82 -29.33
CA VAL A 394 11.70 21.48 -30.43
C VAL A 394 10.92 21.31 -31.74
N SER A 395 9.78 20.61 -31.73
CA SER A 395 8.96 20.41 -32.93
C SER A 395 8.35 21.70 -33.44
N CYS A 396 7.88 22.59 -32.56
CA CYS A 396 7.36 23.89 -32.96
C CYS A 396 8.45 24.78 -33.55
N LEU A 397 9.64 24.82 -32.93
CA LEU A 397 10.78 25.58 -33.44
C LEU A 397 11.23 25.09 -34.82
N THR A 398 11.32 23.77 -35.04
CA THR A 398 11.68 23.24 -36.36
C THR A 398 10.62 23.55 -37.41
N LEU A 399 9.33 23.53 -37.07
CA LEU A 399 8.26 23.91 -38.00
C LEU A 399 8.30 25.40 -38.36
N ILE A 400 8.55 26.29 -37.38
CA ILE A 400 8.72 27.72 -37.63
C ILE A 400 9.92 27.98 -38.54
N LEU A 401 11.04 27.28 -38.31
CA LEU A 401 12.22 27.35 -39.17
C LEU A 401 11.89 26.87 -40.58
N CYS A 402 11.27 25.70 -40.73
CA CYS A 402 10.84 25.17 -42.02
C CYS A 402 9.91 26.14 -42.76
N GLN A 403 8.96 26.79 -42.07
CA GLN A 403 8.07 27.79 -42.67
C GLN A 403 8.85 29.02 -43.17
N ARG A 404 9.89 29.46 -42.44
CA ARG A 404 10.73 30.61 -42.83
C ARG A 404 11.72 30.26 -43.94
N THR A 405 12.20 29.02 -44.00
CA THR A 405 13.28 28.60 -44.89
C THR A 405 12.81 27.86 -46.14
N VAL A 406 11.66 27.19 -46.14
CA VAL A 406 11.22 26.40 -47.30
C VAL A 406 10.38 27.27 -48.23
N VAL A 407 10.76 27.32 -49.51
CA VAL A 407 10.01 28.01 -50.57
C VAL A 407 9.63 26.99 -51.63
N VAL A 408 8.41 27.11 -52.16
CA VAL A 408 7.95 26.36 -53.32
C VAL A 408 8.33 27.16 -54.56
N GLY A 409 9.24 26.64 -55.37
CA GLY A 409 9.57 27.24 -56.67
C GLY A 409 8.48 27.00 -57.70
N ASP A 410 8.52 27.72 -58.82
CA ASP A 410 7.53 27.61 -59.91
C ASP A 410 7.42 26.18 -60.48
N ASP A 411 8.45 25.35 -60.30
CA ASP A 411 8.51 23.92 -60.63
C ASP A 411 7.72 23.01 -59.64
N ALA A 412 6.99 23.60 -58.69
CA ALA A 412 6.31 22.94 -57.57
C ALA A 412 7.22 22.02 -56.71
N LYS A 413 8.53 22.30 -56.70
CA LYS A 413 9.53 21.63 -55.85
C LYS A 413 9.84 22.48 -54.62
N MET A 414 9.88 21.84 -53.44
CA MET A 414 10.31 22.46 -52.19
C MET A 414 11.83 22.61 -52.16
N ARG A 415 12.34 23.82 -51.87
CA ARG A 415 13.77 24.12 -51.74
C ARG A 415 14.02 24.96 -50.47
N PHE A 416 15.18 24.79 -49.85
CA PHE A 416 15.63 25.69 -48.78
C PHE A 416 16.09 27.03 -49.36
N LYS A 417 15.68 28.13 -48.74
CA LYS A 417 16.02 29.50 -49.07
C LYS A 417 17.41 29.80 -48.53
N GLY A 418 18.41 29.77 -49.43
CA GLY A 418 19.78 30.17 -49.14
C GLY A 418 20.65 29.05 -48.56
N THR A 419 21.96 29.14 -48.82
CA THR A 419 23.01 28.23 -48.37
C THR A 419 22.96 28.00 -46.84
N PRO A 420 23.32 26.79 -46.36
CA PRO A 420 23.09 26.36 -44.96
C PRO A 420 23.76 27.21 -43.86
N GLY A 421 24.60 28.18 -44.22
CA GLY A 421 25.20 29.15 -43.28
C GLY A 421 24.29 30.32 -42.87
N ALA A 422 23.23 30.64 -43.63
CA ALA A 422 22.37 31.79 -43.33
C ALA A 422 21.39 31.55 -42.18
N ALA A 423 20.94 30.31 -41.97
CA ALA A 423 20.03 29.95 -40.88
C ALA A 423 20.70 29.97 -39.50
N LEU A 424 21.99 29.60 -39.42
CA LEU A 424 22.82 29.72 -38.21
C LEU A 424 23.17 31.18 -37.89
N ALA A 425 23.38 32.01 -38.92
CA ALA A 425 23.66 33.44 -38.75
C ALA A 425 22.45 34.24 -38.22
N ALA A 426 21.21 33.87 -38.61
CA ALA A 426 20.00 34.51 -38.11
C ALA A 426 19.78 34.30 -36.60
N LEU A 427 20.14 33.12 -36.07
CA LEU A 427 20.10 32.82 -34.63
C LEU A 427 21.20 33.55 -33.83
N ALA A 428 22.35 33.85 -34.47
CA ALA A 428 23.42 34.62 -33.83
C ALA A 428 23.08 36.12 -33.70
N LEU A 429 22.26 36.66 -34.61
CA LEU A 429 21.89 38.08 -34.62
C LEU A 429 20.86 38.45 -33.52
N GLU A 430 19.90 37.59 -33.20
CA GLU A 430 18.93 37.86 -32.12
C GLU A 430 19.55 37.83 -30.72
N LYS A 431 20.66 37.10 -30.52
CA LYS A 431 21.36 37.06 -29.22
C LYS A 431 22.20 38.32 -28.94
N SER A 432 22.39 39.20 -29.93
CA SER A 432 23.13 40.47 -29.76
C SER A 432 22.25 41.69 -29.43
N ALA A 433 20.92 41.55 -29.50
CA ALA A 433 19.99 42.69 -29.38
C ALA A 433 19.28 42.82 -28.01
N SER A 434 19.68 42.04 -27.00
CA SER A 434 19.07 42.08 -25.65
C SER A 434 20.10 42.23 -24.52
N GLY A 435 21.05 43.16 -24.69
CA GLY A 435 22.00 43.52 -23.63
C GLY A 435 22.58 44.91 -23.83
N ASN A 436 21.85 45.94 -23.41
CA ASN A 436 22.36 47.03 -22.55
C ASN A 436 21.32 48.15 -22.41
N LEU A 437 20.67 48.17 -21.25
CA LEU A 437 19.91 49.30 -20.72
C LEU A 437 20.73 49.86 -19.55
N ALA A 438 20.91 51.20 -19.52
CA ALA A 438 21.57 52.00 -18.48
C ALA A 438 23.12 51.80 -18.38
N ASP A 439 23.98 52.77 -18.06
CA ASP A 439 23.81 54.03 -17.34
C ASP A 439 25.04 54.94 -17.57
N ALA A 440 24.87 56.23 -17.27
CA ALA A 440 25.87 57.21 -16.80
C ALA A 440 26.99 57.75 -17.73
N GLY A 441 26.90 59.07 -17.99
CA GLY A 441 27.89 60.00 -17.42
C GLY A 441 28.88 60.72 -18.34
N GLY A 442 28.52 61.94 -18.75
CA GLY A 442 29.32 63.17 -18.52
C GLY A 442 30.60 63.46 -19.32
N GLY A 443 30.65 64.67 -19.91
CA GLY A 443 31.89 65.49 -19.92
C GLY A 443 32.39 66.02 -21.28
N ASP A 444 31.98 67.27 -21.59
CA ASP A 444 32.68 68.36 -22.28
C ASP A 444 33.67 68.13 -23.46
N SER A 445 33.39 68.77 -24.61
CA SER A 445 33.95 70.10 -25.00
C SER A 445 33.75 70.44 -26.51
N VAL A 446 32.72 71.25 -26.84
CA VAL A 446 32.79 72.64 -27.38
C VAL A 446 34.08 73.00 -28.18
N MET A 447 34.14 73.60 -29.38
CA MET A 447 33.27 74.41 -30.26
C MET A 447 33.97 74.62 -31.62
N ALA A 448 33.23 74.93 -32.69
CA ALA A 448 33.21 76.27 -33.33
C ALA A 448 32.78 76.22 -34.81
N LEU A 449 31.84 77.13 -35.13
CA LEU A 449 31.24 77.53 -36.42
C LEU A 449 30.11 76.66 -36.97
#